data_AF-A0A9E0ME43-F1
#
_entry.id   AF-A0A9E0ME43-F1
#
_cell.length_a   1.000
_cell.length_b   1.000
_cell.length_c   1.000
_cell.angle_alpha   90.00
_cell.angle_beta   90.00
_cell.angle_gamma   90.00
#
_symmetry.space_group_name_H-M   'P 1'
#
loop_
_entity.id
_entity.type
_entity.pdbx_description
1 polymer ?
#
loop_
_entity_poly.entity_id
_entity_poly.type
_entity_poly.pdbx_seq_one_letter_code
_entity_poly.pdbx_strand_id
1 'polypeptide(L)'
;IGALGHSAGGYTVLALAGGKPVLSRLRAHCGTEAALDPVLCDLSHSIGGASVPAGAAADGQEEPVQADPRVRAVMALAPMGVAFSASSLASITVPVAIYAGEKDTFLVPRFHASWVMQNMNGTQTTLQLVPNAGHYAFMNTPTVDLPSPDGSVAADPAGFDRTAFLDRMAQESAVFFDKNLRRQ
;
A
#
# COMPACT_ATOMS: atom_id res chain seq x y z
N ILE A 1 15.95 10.87 2.91
CA ILE A 1 14.53 11.28 2.82
C ILE A 1 13.68 10.11 3.32
N GLY A 2 12.65 10.37 4.12
CA GLY A 2 11.62 9.37 4.43
C GLY A 2 10.40 9.62 3.56
N ALA A 3 9.69 8.56 3.17
CA ALA A 3 8.48 8.67 2.37
C ALA A 3 7.32 7.91 3.04
N LEU A 4 6.15 8.52 3.04
CA LEU A 4 4.91 7.92 3.56
C LEU A 4 3.84 8.02 2.48
N GLY A 5 3.06 6.96 2.29
CA GLY A 5 1.98 6.96 1.32
C GLY A 5 0.84 6.02 1.71
N HIS A 6 -0.38 6.42 1.37
CA HIS A 6 -1.61 5.64 1.57
C HIS A 6 -2.12 5.06 0.25
N SER A 7 -2.61 3.81 0.24
CA SER A 7 -3.26 3.19 -0.93
C SER A 7 -2.34 3.15 -2.17
N ALA A 8 -2.72 3.81 -3.26
CA ALA A 8 -1.86 4.04 -4.43
C ALA A 8 -0.56 4.79 -4.07
N GLY A 9 -0.60 5.70 -3.10
CA GLY A 9 0.61 6.33 -2.55
C GLY A 9 1.48 5.33 -1.78
N GLY A 10 0.87 4.34 -1.12
CA GLY A 10 1.58 3.22 -0.48
C GLY A 10 2.33 2.37 -1.49
N TYR A 11 1.70 2.10 -2.64
CA TYR A 11 2.37 1.52 -3.81
C TYR A 11 3.54 2.41 -4.29
N THR A 12 3.33 3.72 -4.44
CA THR A 12 4.37 4.64 -4.93
C THR A 12 5.60 4.63 -4.02
N VAL A 13 5.43 4.68 -2.70
CA VAL A 13 6.58 4.69 -1.78
C VAL A 13 7.32 3.35 -1.74
N LEU A 14 6.61 2.23 -1.90
CA LEU A 14 7.25 0.92 -2.09
C LEU A 14 8.04 0.86 -3.40
N ALA A 15 7.51 1.44 -4.47
CA ALA A 15 8.22 1.53 -5.73
C ALA A 15 9.48 2.40 -5.65
N LEU A 16 9.40 3.55 -4.94
CA LEU A 16 10.56 4.39 -4.65
C LEU A 16 11.64 3.66 -3.84
N ALA A 17 11.26 2.72 -2.98
CA ALA A 17 12.20 1.87 -2.24
C ALA A 17 12.83 0.74 -3.07
N GLY A 18 12.37 0.53 -4.31
CA GLY A 18 12.88 -0.51 -5.22
C GLY A 18 11.90 -1.66 -5.48
N GLY A 19 10.68 -1.59 -4.96
CA GLY A 19 9.61 -2.50 -5.37
C GLY A 19 9.30 -2.30 -6.85
N LYS A 20 9.14 -3.40 -7.58
CA LYS A 20 8.82 -3.36 -9.00
C LYS A 20 7.51 -4.10 -9.27
N PRO A 21 6.52 -3.41 -9.83
CA PRO A 21 5.25 -4.03 -10.18
C PRO A 21 5.41 -4.91 -11.42
N VAL A 22 4.50 -5.85 -11.59
CA VAL A 22 4.35 -6.70 -12.77
C VAL A 22 2.87 -6.62 -13.15
N LEU A 23 2.56 -5.94 -14.27
CA LEU A 23 1.16 -5.67 -14.64
C LEU A 23 0.33 -6.94 -14.85
N SER A 24 0.96 -8.01 -15.37
CA SER A 24 0.29 -9.30 -15.52
C SER A 24 -0.11 -9.95 -14.19
N ARG A 25 0.55 -9.62 -13.07
CA ARG A 25 0.14 -10.09 -11.74
C ARG A 25 -1.17 -9.47 -11.28
N LEU A 26 -1.34 -8.16 -11.47
CA LEU A 26 -2.60 -7.48 -11.17
C LEU A 26 -3.74 -8.05 -12.03
N ARG A 27 -3.49 -8.27 -13.33
CA ARG A 27 -4.48 -8.90 -14.22
C ARG A 27 -4.82 -10.33 -13.79
N ALA A 28 -3.81 -11.14 -13.45
CA ALA A 28 -4.04 -12.50 -12.98
C ALA A 28 -4.83 -12.53 -11.67
N HIS A 29 -4.47 -11.67 -10.71
CA HIS A 29 -5.18 -11.49 -9.45
C HIS A 29 -6.66 -11.19 -9.67
N CYS A 30 -6.99 -10.20 -10.51
CA CYS A 30 -8.39 -9.89 -10.78
C CYS A 30 -9.11 -10.96 -11.61
N GLY A 31 -8.39 -11.79 -12.38
CA GLY A 31 -8.98 -12.95 -13.03
C GLY A 31 -9.38 -14.08 -12.07
N THR A 32 -8.74 -14.18 -10.90
CA THR A 32 -8.95 -15.31 -9.95
C THR A 32 -9.59 -14.90 -8.63
N GLU A 33 -9.37 -13.68 -8.16
CA GLU A 33 -9.71 -13.21 -6.82
C GLU A 33 -10.71 -12.05 -6.80
N ALA A 34 -11.29 -11.65 -7.94
CA ALA A 34 -12.22 -10.51 -8.00
C ALA A 34 -13.42 -10.62 -7.04
N ALA A 35 -13.92 -11.83 -6.75
CA ALA A 35 -14.99 -12.02 -5.77
C ALA A 35 -14.56 -11.70 -4.32
N LEU A 36 -13.25 -11.71 -4.07
CA LEU A 36 -12.63 -11.59 -2.75
C LEU A 36 -11.85 -10.28 -2.58
N ASP A 37 -11.61 -9.54 -3.66
CA ASP A 37 -10.99 -8.21 -3.70
C ASP A 37 -11.68 -7.32 -4.76
N PRO A 38 -13.02 -7.17 -4.68
CA PRO A 38 -13.83 -6.64 -5.78
C PRO A 38 -13.53 -5.17 -6.07
N VAL A 39 -13.32 -4.36 -5.05
CA VAL A 39 -13.17 -2.91 -5.20
C VAL A 39 -11.94 -2.56 -6.04
N LEU A 40 -10.78 -3.13 -5.73
CA LEU A 40 -9.58 -2.93 -6.55
C LEU A 40 -9.78 -3.45 -7.97
N CYS A 41 -10.42 -4.61 -8.13
CA CYS A 41 -10.56 -5.23 -9.43
C CYS A 41 -11.55 -4.49 -10.34
N ASP A 42 -12.68 -4.04 -9.82
CA ASP A 42 -13.62 -3.18 -10.55
C ASP A 42 -12.98 -1.86 -10.95
N LEU A 43 -12.19 -1.24 -10.05
CA LEU A 43 -11.42 -0.06 -10.37
C LEU A 43 -10.36 -0.34 -11.46
N SER A 44 -9.64 -1.45 -11.34
CA SER A 44 -8.61 -1.87 -12.30
C SER A 44 -9.20 -2.17 -13.68
N HIS A 45 -10.40 -2.74 -13.76
CA HIS A 45 -11.12 -2.94 -15.02
C HIS A 45 -11.59 -1.62 -15.63
N SER A 46 -12.08 -0.69 -14.79
CA SER A 46 -12.53 0.63 -15.23
C SER A 46 -11.38 1.48 -15.79
N ILE A 47 -10.18 1.39 -15.18
CA ILE A 47 -8.98 2.10 -15.63
C ILE A 47 -8.26 1.33 -16.75
N GLY A 48 -8.23 0.00 -16.69
CA GLY A 48 -7.55 -0.89 -17.66
C GLY A 48 -8.23 -0.97 -19.03
N GLY A 49 -9.42 -0.38 -19.19
CA GLY A 49 -9.97 -0.03 -20.49
C GLY A 49 -9.19 1.10 -21.20
N ALA A 50 -8.32 1.82 -20.49
CA ALA A 50 -7.33 2.70 -21.09
C ALA A 50 -6.13 1.87 -21.59
N SER A 51 -5.72 2.13 -22.83
CA SER A 51 -4.58 1.49 -23.50
C SER A 51 -3.36 1.29 -22.60
N VAL A 52 -2.76 0.08 -22.66
CA VAL A 52 -1.46 -0.22 -22.02
C VAL A 52 -0.48 0.91 -22.37
N PRO A 53 0.16 1.56 -21.37
CA PRO A 53 1.09 2.64 -21.63
C PRO A 53 2.17 2.22 -22.61
N ALA A 54 2.51 3.11 -23.56
CA ALA A 54 3.69 2.89 -24.40
C ALA A 54 4.92 2.74 -23.51
N GLY A 55 5.62 1.60 -23.60
CA GLY A 55 6.79 1.29 -22.77
C GLY A 55 6.50 0.43 -21.53
N ALA A 56 5.28 -0.08 -21.35
CA ALA A 56 5.02 -1.13 -20.35
C ALA A 56 5.88 -2.37 -20.61
N ALA A 57 6.28 -3.05 -19.55
CA ALA A 57 7.06 -4.27 -19.68
C ALA A 57 6.21 -5.39 -20.30
N ALA A 58 6.89 -6.38 -20.89
CA ALA A 58 6.21 -7.58 -21.39
C ALA A 58 5.56 -8.36 -20.25
N ASP A 59 4.58 -9.20 -20.57
CA ASP A 59 3.90 -10.02 -19.57
C ASP A 59 4.88 -10.84 -18.72
N GLY A 60 4.69 -10.76 -17.41
CA GLY A 60 5.55 -11.44 -16.43
C GLY A 60 6.86 -10.71 -16.13
N GLN A 61 7.15 -9.59 -16.79
CA GLN A 61 8.32 -8.77 -16.51
C GLN A 61 8.00 -7.68 -15.50
N GLU A 62 9.01 -7.33 -14.70
CA GLU A 62 8.97 -6.17 -13.82
C GLU A 62 8.94 -4.89 -14.66
N GLU A 63 8.03 -3.97 -14.32
CA GLU A 63 8.01 -2.64 -14.94
C GLU A 63 9.34 -1.91 -14.66
N PRO A 64 9.80 -1.07 -15.59
CA PRO A 64 11.07 -0.35 -15.49
C PRO A 64 11.00 0.83 -14.52
N VAL A 65 10.45 0.61 -13.32
CA VAL A 65 10.40 1.60 -12.25
C VAL A 65 11.74 1.64 -11.53
N GLN A 66 12.29 2.85 -11.37
CA GLN A 66 13.58 3.07 -10.75
C GLN A 66 13.42 3.47 -9.28
N ALA A 67 14.15 2.81 -8.39
CA ALA A 67 14.27 3.22 -7.00
C ALA A 67 14.89 4.62 -6.90
N ASP A 68 14.43 5.45 -5.96
CA ASP A 68 15.06 6.74 -5.68
C ASP A 68 16.09 6.57 -4.55
N PRO A 69 17.40 6.69 -4.83
CA PRO A 69 18.45 6.45 -3.84
C PRO A 69 18.43 7.44 -2.66
N ARG A 70 17.65 8.53 -2.73
CA ARG A 70 17.49 9.49 -1.63
C ARG A 70 16.47 9.01 -0.59
N VAL A 71 15.57 8.09 -0.96
CA VAL A 71 14.61 7.47 -0.05
C VAL A 71 15.33 6.44 0.81
N ARG A 72 15.32 6.65 2.13
CA ARG A 72 16.08 5.87 3.11
C ARG A 72 15.20 5.12 4.11
N ALA A 73 13.89 5.40 4.14
CA ALA A 73 12.90 4.72 4.96
C ALA A 73 11.50 4.95 4.38
N VAL A 74 10.62 3.97 4.47
CA VAL A 74 9.27 4.03 3.91
C VAL A 74 8.21 3.62 4.94
N MET A 75 7.10 4.35 4.97
CA MET A 75 5.85 3.94 5.62
C MET A 75 4.75 3.76 4.57
N ALA A 76 4.25 2.54 4.43
CA ALA A 76 3.24 2.17 3.45
C ALA A 76 1.92 1.86 4.18
N LEU A 77 0.93 2.75 4.06
CA LEU A 77 -0.35 2.65 4.75
C LEU A 77 -1.41 2.06 3.81
N ALA A 78 -1.99 0.92 4.15
CA ALA A 78 -2.88 0.15 3.29
C ALA A 78 -2.39 0.13 1.82
N PRO A 79 -1.17 -0.36 1.52
CA PRO A 79 -0.59 -0.21 0.19
C PRO A 79 -1.25 -1.13 -0.84
N MET A 80 -1.39 -0.68 -2.08
CA MET A 80 -1.73 -1.57 -3.20
C MET A 80 -0.52 -2.47 -3.52
N GLY A 81 -0.42 -3.61 -2.82
CA GLY A 81 0.72 -4.52 -2.86
C GLY A 81 0.73 -5.60 -3.95
N VAL A 82 -0.43 -6.07 -4.42
CA VAL A 82 -0.54 -7.31 -5.23
C VAL A 82 0.25 -7.30 -6.54
N ALA A 83 0.45 -6.10 -7.10
CA ALA A 83 1.20 -5.92 -8.34
C ALA A 83 2.71 -6.18 -8.18
N PHE A 84 3.28 -6.06 -6.97
CA PHE A 84 4.73 -6.19 -6.79
C PHE A 84 5.24 -7.63 -6.97
N SER A 85 6.37 -7.76 -7.66
CA SER A 85 7.10 -9.04 -7.74
C SER A 85 7.69 -9.40 -6.36
N ALA A 86 7.72 -10.70 -6.06
CA ALA A 86 8.35 -11.19 -4.84
C ALA A 86 9.86 -10.86 -4.80
N SER A 87 10.54 -10.99 -5.94
CA SER A 87 11.96 -10.71 -6.09
C SER A 87 12.32 -9.26 -5.80
N SER A 88 11.53 -8.30 -6.30
CA SER A 88 11.81 -6.89 -6.06
C SER A 88 11.55 -6.52 -4.60
N LEU A 89 10.46 -7.02 -4.00
CA LEU A 89 10.17 -6.81 -2.57
C LEU A 89 11.30 -7.36 -1.68
N ALA A 90 11.82 -8.54 -2.00
CA ALA A 90 12.93 -9.15 -1.26
C ALA A 90 14.24 -8.36 -1.40
N SER A 91 14.39 -7.57 -2.46
CA SER A 91 15.59 -6.75 -2.71
C SER A 91 15.56 -5.38 -2.02
N ILE A 92 14.43 -4.98 -1.42
CA ILE A 92 14.33 -3.73 -0.67
C ILE A 92 15.17 -3.84 0.62
N THR A 93 16.09 -2.88 0.80
CA THR A 93 17.05 -2.84 1.93
C THR A 93 16.88 -1.64 2.86
N VAL A 94 15.98 -0.71 2.50
CA VAL A 94 15.62 0.38 3.41
C VAL A 94 14.59 -0.11 4.44
N PRO A 95 14.55 0.45 5.65
CA PRO A 95 13.49 0.16 6.61
C PRO A 95 12.09 0.45 6.04
N VAL A 96 11.16 -0.48 6.24
CA VAL A 96 9.76 -0.37 5.82
C VAL A 96 8.82 -0.63 6.99
N ALA A 97 7.91 0.29 7.26
CA ALA A 97 6.76 0.05 8.12
C ALA A 97 5.48 -0.04 7.29
N ILE A 98 4.74 -1.12 7.43
CA ILE A 98 3.50 -1.38 6.71
C ILE A 98 2.36 -1.31 7.70
N TYR A 99 1.31 -0.59 7.36
CA TYR A 99 0.05 -0.61 8.10
C TYR A 99 -1.05 -1.18 7.21
N ALA A 100 -1.96 -1.94 7.81
CA ALA A 100 -3.13 -2.50 7.13
C ALA A 100 -4.37 -2.33 8.00
N GLY A 101 -5.52 -2.00 7.41
CA GLY A 101 -6.78 -2.04 8.13
C GLY A 101 -7.30 -3.47 8.21
N GLU A 102 -7.68 -3.96 9.41
CA GLU A 102 -8.24 -5.30 9.56
C GLU A 102 -9.53 -5.50 8.75
N LYS A 103 -10.32 -4.42 8.59
CA LYS A 103 -11.58 -4.39 7.86
C LYS A 103 -11.44 -3.67 6.51
N ASP A 104 -10.22 -3.54 5.99
CA ASP A 104 -10.00 -2.95 4.67
C ASP A 104 -10.61 -3.84 3.58
N THR A 105 -11.67 -3.35 2.94
CA THR A 105 -12.38 -4.01 1.84
C THR A 105 -11.98 -3.45 0.48
N PHE A 106 -11.29 -2.30 0.43
CA PHE A 106 -10.74 -1.73 -0.79
C PHE A 106 -9.51 -2.51 -1.25
N LEU A 107 -8.58 -2.73 -0.32
CA LEU A 107 -7.32 -3.45 -0.53
C LEU A 107 -7.19 -4.53 0.54
N VAL A 108 -7.81 -5.69 0.29
CA VAL A 108 -7.93 -6.75 1.29
C VAL A 108 -6.53 -7.18 1.78
N PRO A 109 -6.22 -7.12 3.11
CA PRO A 109 -4.86 -7.19 3.61
C PRO A 109 -4.06 -8.40 3.13
N ARG A 110 -4.70 -9.56 3.00
CA ARG A 110 -4.04 -10.81 2.57
C ARG A 110 -3.40 -10.72 1.17
N PHE A 111 -3.99 -9.94 0.25
CA PHE A 111 -3.50 -9.77 -1.11
C PHE A 111 -2.52 -8.60 -1.25
N HIS A 112 -2.55 -7.69 -0.29
CA HIS A 112 -1.85 -6.41 -0.35
C HIS A 112 -0.77 -6.29 0.72
N ALA A 113 -1.08 -5.75 1.88
CA ALA A 113 -0.10 -5.50 2.94
C ALA A 113 0.60 -6.78 3.42
N SER A 114 -0.14 -7.88 3.58
CA SER A 114 0.41 -9.18 3.98
C SER A 114 1.27 -9.80 2.87
N TRP A 115 0.87 -9.65 1.60
CA TRP A 115 1.69 -10.06 0.45
C TRP A 115 3.04 -9.33 0.46
N VAL A 116 3.02 -8.01 0.68
CA VAL A 116 4.25 -7.20 0.76
C VAL A 116 5.14 -7.70 1.90
N MET A 117 4.59 -7.82 3.12
CA MET A 117 5.34 -8.30 4.30
C MET A 117 5.95 -9.70 4.09
N GLN A 118 5.19 -10.64 3.51
CA GLN A 118 5.64 -12.02 3.31
C GLN A 118 6.80 -12.16 2.31
N ASN A 119 6.94 -11.21 1.38
CA ASN A 119 7.96 -11.24 0.35
C ASN A 119 9.12 -10.28 0.62
N MET A 120 9.12 -9.56 1.74
CA MET A 120 10.22 -8.70 2.16
C MET A 120 11.18 -9.41 3.12
N ASN A 121 12.39 -8.86 3.26
CA ASN A 121 13.31 -9.28 4.31
C ASN A 121 12.78 -8.81 5.68
N GLY A 122 12.38 -9.75 6.53
CA GLY A 122 11.71 -9.48 7.81
C GLY A 122 12.56 -8.74 8.85
N THR A 123 13.88 -8.59 8.65
CA THR A 123 14.74 -7.88 9.62
C THR A 123 14.58 -6.36 9.59
N GLN A 124 14.08 -5.80 8.49
CA GLN A 124 13.90 -4.34 8.31
C GLN A 124 12.46 -3.94 8.00
N THR A 125 11.53 -4.90 8.05
CA THR A 125 10.12 -4.71 7.70
C THR A 125 9.23 -5.00 8.89
N THR A 126 8.25 -4.14 9.13
CA THR A 126 7.20 -4.37 10.13
C THR A 126 5.83 -4.30 9.47
N LEU A 127 4.87 -5.08 9.97
CA LEU A 127 3.47 -5.01 9.58
C LEU A 127 2.61 -4.82 10.83
N GLN A 128 1.81 -3.76 10.83
CA GLN A 128 0.80 -3.51 11.83
C GLN A 128 -0.59 -3.65 11.22
N LEU A 129 -1.30 -4.71 11.63
CA LEU A 129 -2.73 -4.84 11.36
C LEU A 129 -3.49 -4.03 12.40
N VAL A 130 -4.18 -2.98 11.96
CA VAL A 130 -4.94 -2.07 12.82
C VAL A 130 -6.34 -2.65 13.03
N PRO A 131 -6.69 -3.06 14.27
CA PRO A 131 -7.99 -3.67 14.54
C PRO A 131 -9.13 -2.74 14.18
N ASN A 132 -10.18 -3.30 13.58
CA ASN A 132 -11.41 -2.59 13.19
C ASN A 132 -11.22 -1.40 12.23
N ALA A 133 -10.04 -1.18 11.66
CA ALA A 133 -9.80 -0.10 10.70
C ALA A 133 -10.21 -0.51 9.28
N GLY A 134 -10.89 0.38 8.57
CA GLY A 134 -11.14 0.27 7.12
C GLY A 134 -10.06 0.96 6.28
N HIS A 135 -10.26 1.02 4.97
CA HIS A 135 -9.28 1.58 4.03
C HIS A 135 -8.93 3.05 4.32
N TYR A 136 -9.92 3.86 4.67
CA TYR A 136 -9.77 5.30 4.87
C TYR A 136 -9.39 5.72 6.30
N ALA A 137 -9.17 4.76 7.20
CA ALA A 137 -8.77 5.03 8.59
C ALA A 137 -7.43 5.80 8.70
N PHE A 138 -6.60 5.73 7.66
CA PHE A 138 -5.24 6.31 7.61
C PHE A 138 -5.20 7.77 7.15
N MET A 139 -6.35 8.41 6.93
CA MET A 139 -6.46 9.81 6.53
C MET A 139 -7.45 10.56 7.41
N ASN A 140 -7.30 11.89 7.52
CA ASN A 140 -8.26 12.72 8.26
C ASN A 140 -9.67 12.52 7.71
N THR A 141 -10.66 12.49 8.62
CA THR A 141 -12.07 12.54 8.22
C THR A 141 -12.32 13.81 7.41
N PRO A 142 -12.78 13.71 6.15
CA PRO A 142 -13.05 14.89 5.36
C PRO A 142 -14.22 15.67 5.98
N THR A 143 -14.19 16.99 5.84
CA THR A 143 -15.26 17.87 6.36
C THR A 143 -16.56 17.75 5.57
N VAL A 144 -16.48 17.23 4.35
CA VAL A 144 -17.60 16.87 3.49
C VAL A 144 -17.52 15.39 3.16
N ASP A 145 -18.65 14.72 3.09
CA ASP A 145 -18.64 13.31 2.71
C ASP A 145 -18.19 13.16 1.25
N LEU A 146 -17.25 12.25 1.01
CA LEU A 146 -16.71 11.93 -0.30
C LEU A 146 -17.07 10.48 -0.62
N PRO A 147 -17.87 10.22 -1.68
CA PRO A 147 -18.18 8.87 -2.10
C PRO A 147 -16.94 8.21 -2.72
N SER A 148 -16.79 6.91 -2.48
CA SER A 148 -15.79 6.07 -3.09
C SER A 148 -16.37 4.72 -3.51
N PRO A 149 -15.64 3.93 -4.32
CA PRO A 149 -16.00 2.55 -4.64
C PRO A 149 -16.23 1.64 -3.42
N ASP A 150 -15.71 1.99 -2.24
CA ASP A 150 -15.82 1.24 -0.98
C ASP A 150 -16.72 1.97 0.05
N GLY A 151 -17.56 2.89 -0.42
CA GLY A 151 -18.48 3.68 0.41
C GLY A 151 -17.94 5.07 0.75
N SER A 152 -18.44 5.65 1.85
CA SER A 152 -18.03 6.99 2.29
C SER A 152 -16.60 6.98 2.82
N VAL A 153 -15.76 7.91 2.36
CA VAL A 153 -14.40 8.13 2.91
C VAL A 153 -14.46 8.60 4.38
N ALA A 154 -15.55 9.25 4.77
CA ALA A 154 -15.77 9.70 6.15
C ALA A 154 -16.25 8.57 7.08
N ALA A 155 -16.74 7.46 6.54
CA ALA A 155 -17.25 6.35 7.33
C ALA A 155 -16.13 5.50 7.91
N ASP A 156 -16.33 5.06 9.14
CA ASP A 156 -15.52 4.08 9.83
C ASP A 156 -16.38 2.91 10.30
N PRO A 157 -15.81 1.70 10.44
CA PRO A 157 -16.48 0.62 11.14
C PRO A 157 -16.94 1.06 12.55
N ALA A 158 -18.10 0.56 12.98
CA ALA A 158 -18.67 0.94 14.27
C ALA A 158 -17.66 0.72 15.42
N GLY A 159 -17.49 1.75 16.26
CA GLY A 159 -16.57 1.72 17.40
C GLY A 159 -15.09 1.98 17.07
N PHE A 160 -14.73 2.26 15.81
CA PHE A 160 -13.38 2.69 15.47
C PHE A 160 -13.18 4.18 15.76
N ASP A 161 -12.19 4.51 16.59
CA ASP A 161 -11.81 5.90 16.88
C ASP A 161 -10.68 6.34 15.95
N ARG A 162 -11.05 6.91 14.80
CA ARG A 162 -10.10 7.38 13.80
C ARG A 162 -9.19 8.49 14.33
N THR A 163 -9.70 9.41 15.14
CA THR A 163 -8.91 10.51 15.69
C THR A 163 -7.80 9.99 16.60
N ALA A 164 -8.15 9.14 17.59
CA ALA A 164 -7.17 8.56 18.48
C ALA A 164 -6.17 7.66 17.73
N PHE A 165 -6.63 6.95 16.70
CA PHE A 165 -5.75 6.17 15.83
C PHE A 165 -4.74 7.06 15.08
N LEU A 166 -5.18 8.14 14.44
CA LEU A 166 -4.33 9.05 13.69
C LEU A 166 -3.31 9.75 14.59
N ASP A 167 -3.70 10.14 15.81
CA ASP A 167 -2.78 10.73 16.79
C ASP A 167 -1.65 9.76 17.16
N ARG A 168 -2.00 8.49 17.41
CA ARG A 168 -1.00 7.44 17.68
C ARG A 168 -0.11 7.18 16.47
N MET A 169 -0.70 7.03 15.29
CA MET A 169 0.04 6.76 14.04
C MET A 169 1.01 7.91 13.72
N ALA A 170 0.62 9.16 13.97
CA ALA A 170 1.49 10.32 13.78
C ALA A 170 2.73 10.26 14.68
N GLN A 171 2.57 9.89 15.95
CA GLN A 171 3.69 9.70 16.88
C GLN A 171 4.59 8.53 16.46
N GLU A 172 3.99 7.39 16.11
CA GLU A 172 4.72 6.22 15.60
C GLU A 172 5.51 6.56 14.32
N SER A 173 4.94 7.37 13.44
CA SER A 173 5.60 7.84 12.21
C SER A 173 6.83 8.70 12.51
N ALA A 174 6.70 9.66 13.45
CA ALA A 174 7.82 10.49 13.87
C ALA A 174 8.96 9.64 14.46
N VAL A 175 8.63 8.69 15.34
CA VAL A 175 9.62 7.77 15.95
C VAL A 175 10.31 6.92 14.88
N PHE A 176 9.54 6.36 13.94
CA PHE A 176 10.09 5.54 12.85
C PHE A 176 11.06 6.33 11.98
N PHE A 177 10.67 7.52 11.52
CA PHE A 177 11.54 8.32 10.66
C PHE A 177 12.74 8.89 11.41
N ASP A 178 12.59 9.31 12.67
CA ASP A 178 13.72 9.75 13.50
C ASP A 178 14.77 8.66 13.65
N LYS A 179 14.35 7.42 13.95
CA LYS A 179 15.26 6.28 14.10
C LYS A 179 16.04 6.00 12.81
N ASN A 180 15.37 6.06 11.66
CA ASN A 180 15.92 5.53 10.40
C ASN A 180 16.56 6.61 9.50
N LEU A 181 16.31 7.91 9.74
CA LEU A 181 16.83 9.00 8.91
C LEU A 181 17.97 9.79 9.57
N ARG A 182 18.14 9.71 10.89
CA ARG A 182 19.29 10.32 11.58
C ARG A 182 20.59 9.88 10.88
N ARG A 183 21.50 10.83 10.65
CA ARG A 183 22.82 10.52 10.12
C ARG A 183 23.52 9.62 11.15
N GLN A 184 23.95 8.44 10.72
CA GLN A 184 25.03 7.73 11.40
C GLN A 184 26.34 8.43 11.05
#